data_AF-A0A936DUN8-F1
#
_entry.id   AF-A0A936DUN8-F1
#
_cell.length_a   1.000
_cell.length_b   1.000
_cell.length_c   1.000
_cell.angle_alpha   90.00
_cell.angle_beta   90.00
_cell.angle_gamma   90.00
#
_symmetry.space_group_name_H-M   'P 1'
#
loop_
_entity.id
_entity.type
_entity.pdbx_description
1 polymer ?
#
loop_
_entity_poly.entity_id
_entity_poly.type
_entity_poly.pdbx_seq_one_letter_code
_entity_poly.pdbx_strand_id
1 'polypeptide(L)'
;MSESTKQKIVFELSFHAAKRQRQRGVSNTDLELVMRYGESVDEGFVLSDRALALARRDIKRILQRLDHLAGVAVIEQDGTLVTTYRADNRRVRRLRAAETGRAARQLH
;
A
#
# COMPACT_ATOMS: atom_id res chain seq x y z
N MET A 1 -8.05 -17.99 -5.30
CA MET A 1 -7.28 -16.78 -5.66
C MET A 1 -6.73 -16.20 -4.35
N SER A 2 -5.46 -16.45 -4.07
CA SER A 2 -4.85 -16.15 -2.76
C SER A 2 -4.61 -14.65 -2.62
N GLU A 3 -5.34 -14.01 -1.70
CA GLU A 3 -4.94 -12.72 -1.14
C GLU A 3 -3.64 -12.94 -0.35
N SER A 4 -2.52 -12.75 -1.03
CA SER A 4 -1.25 -12.61 -0.33
C SER A 4 -1.27 -11.26 0.37
N THR A 5 -1.58 -11.30 1.67
CA THR A 5 -1.23 -10.25 2.62
C THR A 5 0.25 -9.98 2.44
N LYS A 6 0.59 -8.92 1.68
CA LYS A 6 1.97 -8.59 1.34
C LYS A 6 2.67 -8.18 2.62
N GLN A 7 3.43 -9.13 3.18
CA GLN A 7 4.25 -8.96 4.37
C GLN A 7 5.06 -7.67 4.25
N LYS A 8 5.09 -6.85 5.30
CA LYS A 8 6.06 -5.75 5.39
C LYS A 8 7.45 -6.39 5.41
N ILE A 9 8.17 -6.25 4.31
CA ILE A 9 9.50 -6.81 4.18
C ILE A 9 10.45 -5.85 4.92
N VAL A 10 11.01 -6.31 6.05
CA VAL A 10 11.96 -5.52 6.87
C VAL A 10 13.36 -6.09 6.67
N PHE A 11 14.27 -5.30 6.10
CA PHE A 11 15.69 -5.63 5.98
C PHE A 11 16.54 -4.59 6.70
N GLU A 12 17.64 -5.04 7.30
CA GLU A 12 18.62 -4.15 7.93
C GLU A 12 19.66 -3.68 6.90
N LEU A 13 19.88 -2.37 6.83
CA LEU A 13 20.90 -1.79 5.97
C LEU A 13 22.27 -1.83 6.64
N SER A 14 23.24 -2.48 6.01
CA SER A 14 24.63 -2.36 6.43
C SER A 14 25.17 -0.95 6.20
N PHE A 15 26.21 -0.56 6.93
CA PHE A 15 26.88 0.74 6.76
C PHE A 15 27.35 0.97 5.31
N HIS A 16 27.89 -0.07 4.67
CA HIS A 16 28.33 -0.03 3.28
C HIS A 16 27.16 0.18 2.32
N ALA A 17 26.03 -0.48 2.55
CA ALA A 17 24.81 -0.31 1.74
C ALA A 17 24.25 1.11 1.88
N ALA A 18 24.10 1.62 3.11
CA ALA A 18 23.62 2.97 3.39
C ALA A 18 24.52 4.08 2.79
N LYS A 19 25.85 3.85 2.74
CA LYS A 19 26.78 4.76 2.06
C LYS A 19 26.59 4.75 0.53
N ARG A 20 26.52 3.56 -0.08
CA ARG A 20 26.31 3.41 -1.54
C ARG A 20 24.96 3.93 -2.00
N GLN A 21 23.92 3.70 -1.19
CA GLN A 21 22.58 4.22 -1.42
C GLN A 21 22.59 5.74 -1.56
N ARG A 22 23.21 6.44 -0.61
CA ARG A 22 23.38 7.91 -0.64
C ARG A 22 24.18 8.38 -1.85
N GLN A 23 25.27 7.69 -2.19
CA GLN A 23 26.11 8.03 -3.35
C GLN A 23 25.39 7.86 -4.69
N ARG A 24 24.35 7.01 -4.75
CA ARG A 24 23.59 6.70 -5.97
C ARG A 24 22.22 7.36 -6.00
N GLY A 25 21.88 8.19 -5.01
CA GLY A 25 20.59 8.88 -4.95
C GLY A 25 19.39 7.94 -4.80
N VAL A 26 19.58 6.74 -4.24
CA VAL A 26 18.49 5.78 -4.00
C VAL A 26 17.93 6.02 -2.61
N SER A 27 16.62 6.14 -2.44
CA SER A 27 15.98 6.29 -1.12
C SER A 27 15.58 4.94 -0.51
N ASN A 28 15.18 4.90 0.77
CA ASN A 28 14.63 3.68 1.37
C ASN A 28 13.33 3.26 0.67
N THR A 29 12.51 4.24 0.29
CA THR A 29 11.29 4.01 -0.49
C THR A 29 11.60 3.34 -1.82
N ASP A 30 12.69 3.74 -2.50
CA ASP A 30 13.09 3.11 -3.77
C ASP A 30 13.51 1.64 -3.57
N LEU A 31 14.21 1.34 -2.48
CA LEU A 31 14.55 -0.05 -2.13
C LEU A 31 13.29 -0.88 -1.91
N GLU A 32 12.34 -0.37 -1.11
CA GLU A 32 11.06 -1.05 -0.89
C GLU A 32 10.31 -1.31 -2.21
N LEU A 33 10.36 -0.37 -3.15
CA LEU A 33 9.75 -0.55 -4.48
C LEU A 33 10.46 -1.62 -5.30
N VAL A 34 11.79 -1.61 -5.35
CA VAL A 34 12.58 -2.64 -6.06
C VAL A 34 12.33 -4.02 -5.46
N MET A 35 12.20 -4.13 -4.15
CA MET A 35 12.00 -5.41 -3.47
C MET A 35 10.57 -5.91 -3.58
N ARG A 36 9.60 -4.99 -3.68
CA ARG A 36 8.19 -5.32 -3.84
C ARG A 36 7.80 -5.70 -5.28
N TYR A 37 8.46 -5.08 -6.26
CA TYR A 37 8.07 -5.18 -7.67
C TYR A 37 9.15 -5.74 -8.59
N GLY A 38 10.38 -5.84 -8.11
CA GLY A 38 11.48 -6.47 -8.83
C GLY A 38 11.38 -7.99 -8.81
N GLU A 39 12.23 -8.60 -9.62
CA GLU A 39 12.44 -10.04 -9.66
C GLU A 39 13.48 -10.43 -8.61
N SER A 40 13.19 -11.48 -7.84
CA SER A 40 14.20 -12.11 -6.98
C SER A 40 15.19 -12.86 -7.85
N VAL A 41 16.47 -12.59 -7.64
CA VAL A 41 17.60 -13.32 -8.22
C VAL A 41 18.46 -13.88 -7.09
N ASP A 42 19.42 -14.76 -7.39
CA ASP A 42 20.20 -15.46 -6.37
C ASP A 42 20.85 -14.54 -5.33
N GLU A 43 21.28 -13.34 -5.74
CA GLU A 43 21.99 -12.39 -4.88
C GLU A 43 21.14 -11.18 -4.43
N GLY A 44 19.83 -11.15 -4.73
CA GLY A 44 18.98 -10.05 -4.30
C GLY A 44 17.78 -9.77 -5.20
N PHE A 45 17.51 -8.50 -5.46
CA PHE A 45 16.34 -8.04 -6.21
C PHE A 45 16.76 -7.11 -7.35
N VAL A 46 16.19 -7.33 -8.54
CA VAL A 46 16.44 -6.48 -9.70
C VAL A 46 15.11 -6.03 -10.28
N LEU A 47 14.94 -4.72 -10.43
CA LEU A 47 13.82 -4.15 -11.17
C LEU A 47 14.18 -4.09 -12.66
N SER A 48 14.13 -5.24 -13.32
CA SER A 48 14.36 -5.38 -14.76
C SER A 48 13.27 -4.68 -15.58
N ASP A 49 13.49 -4.45 -16.87
CA ASP A 49 12.45 -3.90 -17.77
C ASP A 49 11.19 -4.77 -17.80
N ARG A 50 11.38 -6.09 -17.72
CA ARG A 50 10.29 -7.06 -17.61
C ARG A 50 9.53 -6.91 -16.30
N ALA A 51 10.23 -6.89 -15.17
CA ALA A 51 9.63 -6.70 -13.85
C ALA A 51 8.86 -5.38 -13.79
N LEU A 52 9.45 -4.31 -14.32
CA LEU A 52 8.83 -2.99 -14.41
C LEU A 52 7.55 -3.01 -15.26
N ALA A 53 7.56 -3.69 -16.41
CA ALA A 53 6.38 -3.81 -17.27
C ALA A 53 5.22 -4.57 -16.58
N LEU A 54 5.55 -5.64 -15.83
CA LEU A 54 4.57 -6.38 -15.02
C LEU A 54 4.03 -5.51 -13.89
N ALA A 55 4.90 -4.83 -13.14
CA ALA A 55 4.51 -3.93 -12.06
C ALA A 55 3.59 -2.81 -12.56
N ARG A 56 3.92 -2.17 -13.69
CA ARG A 56 3.07 -1.14 -14.32
C ARG A 56 1.69 -1.67 -14.68
N ARG A 57 1.62 -2.89 -15.22
CA ARG A 57 0.34 -3.53 -15.58
C ARG A 57 -0.52 -3.78 -14.34
N ASP A 58 0.07 -4.31 -13.28
CA ASP A 58 -0.65 -4.61 -12.05
C ASP A 58 -1.09 -3.35 -11.32
N ILE A 59 -0.22 -2.33 -11.23
CA ILE A 59 -0.55 -1.02 -10.67
C ILE A 59 -1.70 -0.39 -11.46
N LYS A 60 -1.64 -0.41 -12.80
CA LYS A 60 -2.72 0.13 -13.64
C LYS A 60 -4.05 -0.59 -13.38
N ARG A 61 -4.04 -1.91 -13.25
CA ARG A 61 -5.24 -2.69 -12.94
C ARG A 61 -5.80 -2.33 -11.55
N ILE A 62 -4.93 -2.16 -10.57
CA ILE A 62 -5.32 -1.75 -9.21
C ILE A 62 -5.92 -0.34 -9.23
N LEU A 63 -5.26 0.61 -9.89
CA LEU A 63 -5.76 1.99 -10.02
C LEU A 63 -7.15 2.02 -10.66
N GLN A 64 -7.34 1.33 -11.77
CA GLN A 64 -8.66 1.21 -12.40
C GLN A 64 -9.72 0.65 -11.45
N ARG A 65 -9.37 -0.37 -10.66
CA ARG A 65 -10.29 -0.94 -9.66
C ARG A 65 -10.59 0.05 -8.54
N LEU A 66 -9.60 0.81 -8.08
CA LEU A 66 -9.79 1.87 -7.07
C LEU A 66 -10.70 2.98 -7.61
N ASP A 67 -10.53 3.38 -8.86
CA ASP A 67 -11.40 4.38 -9.51
C ASP A 67 -12.87 3.89 -9.56
N HIS A 68 -13.10 2.63 -9.91
CA HIS A 68 -14.45 2.04 -9.90
C HIS A 68 -15.06 1.95 -8.49
N LEU A 69 -14.22 1.71 -7.49
CA LEU A 69 -14.59 1.62 -6.08
C LEU A 69 -14.65 2.99 -5.38
N ALA A 70 -14.34 4.09 -6.08
CA ALA A 70 -14.43 5.42 -5.50
C ALA A 70 -15.85 5.68 -4.97
N GLY A 71 -15.92 6.04 -3.68
CA GLY A 71 -17.19 6.25 -2.96
C GLY A 71 -17.86 4.98 -2.43
N VAL A 72 -17.28 3.79 -2.60
CA VAL A 72 -17.75 2.58 -1.90
C VAL A 72 -17.30 2.64 -0.45
N ALA A 73 -18.25 2.47 0.47
CA ALA A 73 -18.00 2.35 1.89
C ALA A 73 -18.18 0.89 2.31
N VAL A 74 -17.23 0.38 3.09
CA VAL A 74 -17.30 -0.91 3.77
C VAL A 74 -17.31 -0.62 5.26
N ILE A 75 -18.33 -1.11 5.97
CA ILE A 75 -18.49 -0.91 7.41
C ILE A 75 -18.11 -2.21 8.11
N GLU A 76 -17.17 -2.10 9.04
CA GLU A 76 -16.64 -3.19 9.84
C GLU A 76 -16.95 -2.93 11.32
N GLN A 77 -17.29 -3.98 12.05
CA GLN A 77 -17.51 -3.99 13.51
C GLN A 77 -16.97 -5.30 14.08
N ASP A 78 -16.07 -5.21 15.06
CA ASP A 78 -15.50 -6.34 15.81
C ASP A 78 -14.93 -7.47 14.92
N GLY A 79 -14.16 -7.09 13.90
CA GLY A 79 -13.55 -7.97 12.90
C GLY A 79 -14.52 -8.44 11.81
N THR A 80 -15.78 -8.04 11.85
CA THR A 80 -16.84 -8.52 10.94
C THR A 80 -17.31 -7.41 10.00
N LEU A 81 -17.35 -7.70 8.69
CA LEU A 81 -17.91 -6.78 7.70
C LEU A 81 -19.44 -6.78 7.78
N VAL A 82 -20.02 -5.68 8.24
CA VAL A 82 -21.47 -5.54 8.47
C VAL A 82 -22.21 -5.13 7.21
N THR A 83 -21.67 -4.18 6.43
CA THR A 83 -22.33 -3.73 5.20
C THR A 83 -21.35 -3.11 4.20
N THR A 84 -21.71 -3.16 2.91
CA THR A 84 -21.00 -2.51 1.81
C THR A 84 -22.01 -1.77 0.94
N TYR A 85 -21.75 -0.50 0.64
CA TYR A 85 -22.65 0.32 -0.21
C TYR A 85 -21.91 1.47 -0.89
N ARG A 86 -22.48 2.04 -1.95
CA ARG A 86 -21.98 3.27 -2.58
C ARG A 86 -22.48 4.48 -1.79
N ALA A 87 -21.58 5.21 -1.15
CA ALA A 87 -21.88 6.37 -0.32
C ALA A 87 -21.89 7.67 -1.17
N ASP A 88 -22.89 8.52 -0.93
CA ASP A 88 -22.88 9.88 -1.44
C ASP A 88 -21.90 10.79 -0.67
N ASN A 89 -21.62 11.98 -1.22
CA ASN A 89 -20.68 12.94 -0.63
C ASN A 89 -21.07 13.37 0.80
N ARG A 90 -22.36 13.47 1.12
CA ARG A 90 -22.84 13.86 2.45
C ARG A 90 -22.53 12.76 3.47
N ARG A 91 -22.71 11.50 3.09
CA ARG A 91 -22.48 10.33 3.94
C ARG A 91 -21.00 10.05 4.12
N VAL A 92 -20.17 10.21 3.07
CA VAL A 92 -18.71 10.17 3.20
C VAL A 92 -18.22 11.22 4.22
N ARG A 93 -18.70 12.47 4.12
CA ARG A 93 -18.36 13.53 5.09
C ARG A 93 -18.76 13.16 6.51
N ARG A 94 -19.96 12.58 6.70
CA ARG A 94 -20.44 12.14 8.02
C ARG A 94 -19.59 11.01 8.59
N LEU A 95 -19.23 10.01 7.78
CA LEU A 95 -18.38 8.90 8.21
C LEU A 95 -17.01 9.40 8.68
N ARG A 96 -16.37 10.28 7.90
CA ARG A 96 -15.08 10.90 8.28
C ARG A 96 -15.19 11.73 9.57
N ALA A 97 -16.27 12.50 9.74
CA ALA A 97 -16.45 13.30 10.95
C ALA A 97 -16.70 12.46 12.21
N ALA A 98 -17.43 11.33 12.07
CA ALA A 98 -17.67 10.41 13.18
C ALA A 98 -16.38 9.75 13.68
N GLU A 99 -15.43 9.50 12.78
CA GLU A 99 -14.08 8.99 13.10
C GLU A 99 -13.28 10.01 13.93
N THR A 100 -13.24 11.27 13.51
CA THR A 100 -12.55 12.35 14.24
C THR A 100 -13.13 12.55 15.65
N GLY A 101 -14.45 12.45 15.80
CA GLY A 101 -15.11 12.60 17.10
C GLY A 101 -14.87 11.43 18.07
N ARG A 102 -14.63 10.21 17.57
CA ARG A 102 -14.28 9.05 18.43
C ARG A 102 -12.84 9.12 18.90
N ALA A 103 -11.90 9.49 18.02
CA ALA A 103 -10.50 9.68 18.38
C ALA A 103 -10.32 10.73 19.49
N ALA A 104 -11.11 11.81 19.46
CA ALA A 104 -11.09 12.84 20.50
C ALA A 104 -11.63 12.37 21.86
N ARG A 105 -12.52 11.36 21.90
CA ARG A 105 -13.08 10.81 23.15
C ARG A 105 -12.22 9.72 23.79
N GLN A 106 -11.32 9.09 23.03
CA GLN A 106 -10.40 8.07 23.54
C GLN A 106 -9.15 8.66 24.21
N LEU A 107 -8.97 9.98 24.14
CA LEU A 107 -7.85 10.72 24.74
C LEU A 107 -8.21 11.41 26.08
N HIS A 108 -9.41 11.14 26.61
CA HIS A 108 -9.88 11.58 27.93
C HIS A 108 -10.34 10.37 28.74
#